data_AF-A0A1Q6DP06-F1
#
_entry.id   AF-A0A1Q6DP06-F1
#
_cell.length_a   1.000
_cell.length_b   1.000
_cell.length_c   1.000
_cell.angle_alpha   90.00
_cell.angle_beta   90.00
_cell.angle_gamma   90.00
#
_symmetry.space_group_name_H-M   'P 1'
#
loop_
_entity.id
_entity.type
_entity.pdbx_description
1 polymer ?
#
loop_
_entity_poly.entity_id
_entity_poly.type
_entity_poly.pdbx_seq_one_letter_code
_entity_poly.pdbx_strand_id
1 'polypeptide(L)' 'MLSELKGNYPDLTVEEIEVTQKPLQTLREGVKMIPTLAARGAKISGIILTSSDIRKFIDTLYQP' A
#
# COMPACT_ATOMS: atom_id res chain seq x y z
N MET A 1 10.37 -9.73 -1.68
CA MET A 1 9.43 -8.65 -2.06
C MET A 1 9.07 -7.71 -0.90
N LEU A 2 8.30 -8.12 0.12
CA LEU A 2 8.04 -7.24 1.31
C LEU A 2 9.20 -7.21 2.31
N SER A 3 9.86 -8.34 2.56
CA SER A 3 11.02 -8.43 3.46
C SER A 3 12.23 -7.62 2.96
N GLU A 4 12.36 -7.45 1.64
CA GLU A 4 13.42 -6.64 1.02
C GLU A 4 13.19 -5.14 1.19
N LEU A 5 11.93 -4.71 1.38
CA LEU A 5 11.61 -3.31 1.63
C LEU A 5 12.00 -2.89 3.04
N LYS A 6 11.86 -3.78 4.03
CA LYS A 6 12.30 -3.51 5.42
C LYS A 6 13.79 -3.19 5.54
N GLY A 7 14.62 -3.75 4.66
CA GLY A 7 16.06 -3.43 4.63
C GLY A 7 16.38 -2.01 4.15
N ASN A 8 15.52 -1.42 3.32
CA ASN A 8 15.72 -0.07 2.77
C ASN A 8 14.93 1.00 3.55
N TYR A 9 13.86 0.60 4.23
CA TYR A 9 12.99 1.47 5.01
C TYR A 9 12.76 0.82 6.39
N PRO A 10 13.67 1.03 7.36
CA PRO A 10 13.61 0.36 8.65
C PRO A 10 12.35 0.70 9.46
N ASP A 11 11.75 1.88 9.23
CA ASP A 11 10.53 2.33 9.90
C ASP A 11 9.24 1.92 9.17
N LEU A 12 9.36 1.17 8.06
CA LEU A 12 8.20 0.73 7.27
C LEU A 12 7.44 -0.38 8.00
N THR A 13 6.30 0.00 8.57
CA THR A 13 5.28 -0.95 9.04
C THR A 13 4.35 -1.31 7.89
N VAL A 14 4.08 -2.60 7.72
CA VAL A 14 3.14 -3.11 6.72
C VAL A 14 2.01 -3.82 7.47
N GLU A 15 0.78 -3.37 7.24
CA GLU A 15 -0.44 -4.00 7.73
C GLU A 15 -1.20 -4.60 6.56
N GLU A 16 -1.60 -5.87 6.68
CA GLU A 16 -2.44 -6.54 5.70
C GLU A 16 -3.89 -6.48 6.15
N ILE A 17 -4.77 -6.01 5.27
CA ILE A 17 -6.19 -5.82 5.56
C ILE A 17 -7.01 -6.71 4.63
N GLU A 18 -7.76 -7.64 5.23
CA GLU A 18 -8.75 -8.43 4.51
C GLU A 18 -10.01 -7.57 4.25
N VAL A 19 -10.12 -7.05 3.01
CA VAL A 19 -11.17 -6.09 2.65
C VAL A 19 -12.58 -6.66 2.76
N THR A 20 -12.73 -7.98 2.62
CA THR A 20 -14.03 -8.67 2.70
C THR A 20 -14.59 -8.68 4.12
N GLN A 21 -13.74 -8.56 5.14
CA GLN A 21 -14.17 -8.50 6.54
C GLN A 21 -14.64 -7.11 6.96
N LYS A 22 -14.23 -6.05 6.25
CA LYS A 22 -14.57 -4.65 6.57
C LYS A 22 -14.96 -3.81 5.35
N PRO A 23 -15.92 -4.26 4.51
CA PRO A 23 -16.19 -3.67 3.19
C PRO A 23 -16.62 -2.19 3.26
N LEU A 24 -17.41 -1.81 4.27
CA LEU A 24 -17.85 -0.42 4.46
C LEU A 24 -16.69 0.52 4.80
N GLN A 25 -15.72 0.05 5.59
CA GLN A 25 -14.54 0.83 5.94
C GLN A 25 -13.64 1.02 4.72
N THR A 26 -13.36 -0.06 3.99
CA THR A 26 -12.58 -0.06 2.74
C THR A 26 -13.16 0.92 1.71
N LEU A 27 -14.49 0.93 1.55
CA LEU A 27 -15.16 1.88 0.65
C LEU A 27 -15.06 3.34 1.13
N ARG A 28 -15.14 3.59 2.45
CA ARG A 28 -14.97 4.94 3.03
C ARG A 28 -13.56 5.49 2.83
N GLU A 29 -12.56 4.61 2.86
CA GLU A 29 -11.16 4.94 2.51
C GLU A 29 -10.97 5.11 0.99
N GLY A 30 -12.04 4.91 0.22
CA GLY A 30 -12.10 5.11 -1.22
C GLY A 30 -11.34 4.04 -1.99
N VAL A 31 -11.20 2.84 -1.41
CA VAL A 31 -10.66 1.65 -2.08
C VAL A 31 -11.81 1.01 -2.86
N LYS A 32 -11.76 1.12 -4.17
CA LYS A 32 -12.79 0.61 -5.11
C LYS A 32 -12.31 -0.61 -5.91
N MET A 33 -11.02 -0.92 -5.82
CA MET A 33 -10.34 -1.99 -6.55
C MET A 33 -9.29 -2.61 -5.63
N ILE A 34 -9.02 -3.90 -5.80
CA ILE A 34 -7.92 -4.61 -5.14
C ILE A 34 -7.06 -5.32 -6.18
N PRO A 35 -5.75 -5.53 -5.93
CA PRO A 35 -4.98 -5.03 -4.77
C PRO A 35 -4.79 -3.49 -4.73
N THR A 36 -4.72 -2.94 -3.51
CA THR A 36 -4.46 -1.50 -3.24
C THR A 36 -3.47 -1.34 -2.09
N LEU A 37 -2.54 -0.39 -2.23
CA LEU A 37 -1.70 0.11 -1.14
C LEU A 37 -2.12 1.53 -0.78
N ALA A 38 -2.19 1.84 0.51
CA ALA A 38 -2.53 3.16 1.02
C ALA A 38 -1.62 3.56 2.19
N ALA A 39 -1.15 4.80 2.20
CA ALA A 39 -0.33 5.37 3.27
C ALA A 39 -0.32 6.90 3.19
N ARG A 40 -0.37 7.57 4.36
CA ARG A 40 -0.27 9.04 4.48
C ARG A 40 -1.19 9.83 3.52
N GLY A 41 -2.39 9.31 3.23
CA GLY A 41 -3.36 9.93 2.32
C GLY A 41 -3.11 9.67 0.83
N ALA A 42 -2.00 9.04 0.45
CA ALA A 42 -1.73 8.57 -0.89
C ALA A 42 -2.17 7.11 -1.05
N LYS A 43 -2.51 6.70 -2.28
CA LYS A 43 -2.85 5.32 -2.61
C LYS A 43 -2.54 4.96 -4.05
N ILE A 44 -2.25 3.68 -4.27
CA ILE A 44 -2.12 3.07 -5.59
C ILE A 44 -2.97 1.81 -5.66
N SER A 45 -3.67 1.61 -6.78
CA SER A 45 -4.57 0.48 -7.02
C SER A 45 -4.28 -0.12 -8.39
N GLY A 46 -4.38 -1.43 -8.54
CA GLY A 46 -4.23 -2.10 -9.83
C GLY A 46 -4.57 -3.58 -9.74
N ILE A 47 -4.70 -4.26 -10.88
CA ILE A 47 -4.94 -5.71 -10.92
C ILE A 47 -3.70 -6.47 -10.41
N ILE A 48 -2.51 -5.97 -10.74
CA ILE A 48 -1.22 -6.45 -10.26
C ILE A 48 -0.39 -5.23 -9.90
N LEU A 49 0.14 -5.20 -8.67
CA LEU A 49 1.12 -4.20 -8.25
C LEU A 49 2.51 -4.81 -8.34
N THR A 50 3.33 -4.32 -9.26
CA THR A 50 4.69 -4.83 -9.45
C THR A 50 5.64 -4.30 -8.37
N SER A 51 6.78 -4.96 -8.15
CA SER A 51 7.81 -4.47 -7.21
C SER A 51 8.24 -3.04 -7.49
N SER A 52 8.32 -2.66 -8.78
CA SER A 52 8.63 -1.29 -9.20
C SER A 52 7.55 -0.29 -8.82
N ASP A 53 6.26 -0.65 -8.93
CA ASP A 53 5.15 0.24 -8.56
C ASP A 53 5.13 0.48 -7.05
N ILE A 54 5.32 -0.60 -6.28
CA ILE A 54 5.38 -0.55 -4.82
C ILE A 54 6.57 0.31 -4.37
N ARG A 55 7.74 0.13 -4.98
CA ARG A 55 8.94 0.92 -4.63
C ARG A 55 8.73 2.40 -4.94
N LYS A 56 8.23 2.74 -6.15
CA LYS A 56 7.92 4.13 -6.52
C LYS A 56 6.94 4.77 -5.54
N PHE A 57 5.90 4.04 -5.14
CA PHE A 57 4.95 4.53 -4.16
C PHE A 57 5.60 4.82 -2.81
N ILE A 58 6.43 3.89 -2.30
CA ILE A 58 7.14 4.10 -1.04
C ILE A 58 8.12 5.29 -1.14
N ASP A 59 8.85 5.42 -2.25
CA ASP A 59 9.78 6.55 -2.45
C ASP A 59 9.06 7.90 -2.35
N THR A 60 7.84 8.02 -2.89
CA THR A 60 7.04 9.25 -2.76
C THR A 60 6.60 9.58 -1.33
N LEU A 61 6.64 8.60 -0.42
CA LEU A 61 6.25 8.78 0.99
C LEU A 61 7.43 9.15 1.90
N TYR A 62 8.66 8.83 1.46
CA TYR A 62 9.90 9.06 2.21
C TYR A 62 10.72 10.24 1.70
N GLN A 63 10.42 10.75 0.49
CA GLN A 63 10.96 12.03 0.03
C GLN A 63 10.20 13.20 0.68
N PRO A 64 10.90 14.25 1.15
CA PRO A 64 10.32 15.40 1.85
C PRO A 64 9.48 16.32 0.95
#